data_AF-I2E2E9-F1
#
_entry.id   AF-I2E2E9-F1
#
_cell.length_a   1.000
_cell.length_b   1.000
_cell.length_c   1.000
_cell.angle_alpha   90.00
_cell.angle_beta   90.00
_cell.angle_gamma   90.00
#
_symmetry.space_group_name_H-M   'P 1'
#
loop_
_entity.id
_entity.type
_entity.pdbx_description
1 polymer ?
#
loop_
_entity_poly.entity_id
_entity_poly.type
_entity_poly.pdbx_seq_one_letter_code
_entity_poly.pdbx_strand_id
1 'polypeptide(L)' 'MVKAGLAEAMLRYLPATHSISEVEYGQAENRARDSGFGMWSAEIESPHEYRRSKSSRIP' A
#
# COMPACT_ATOMS: atom_id res chain seq x y z
N MET A 1 -1.38 10.70 -6.58
CA MET A 1 -1.99 9.86 -5.52
C MET A 1 -1.47 8.43 -5.60
N VAL A 2 -1.79 7.64 -6.63
CA VAL A 2 -1.34 6.23 -6.75
C VAL A 2 0.19 6.09 -6.75
N LYS A 3 0.93 6.88 -7.54
CA LYS A 3 2.42 6.89 -7.53
C LYS A 3 3.04 7.19 -6.17
N ALA A 4 2.34 7.95 -5.32
CA ALA A 4 2.80 8.29 -3.98
C ALA A 4 2.34 7.26 -2.92
N GLY A 5 1.69 6.16 -3.34
CA GLY A 5 1.14 5.15 -2.46
C GLY A 5 -0.04 5.63 -1.60
N LEU A 6 -0.66 6.76 -1.94
CA LEU A 6 -1.77 7.33 -1.17
C LEU A 6 -3.13 6.68 -1.51
N ALA A 7 -3.19 5.89 -2.59
CA ALA A 7 -4.39 5.20 -3.04
C ALA A 7 -4.02 4.00 -3.93
N GLU A 8 -4.87 2.97 -3.96
CA GLU A 8 -4.81 1.85 -4.92
C GLU A 8 -5.32 2.27 -6.31
N ALA A 9 -4.94 1.54 -7.36
CA ALA A 9 -5.48 1.77 -8.70
C ALA A 9 -6.93 1.24 -8.81
N MET A 10 -7.91 2.13 -8.67
CA MET A 10 -9.33 1.78 -8.81
C MET A 10 -9.80 1.78 -10.28
N LEU A 11 -9.24 0.88 -11.10
CA LEU A 11 -9.48 0.81 -12.55
C LEU A 11 -10.95 0.62 -12.93
N ARG A 12 -11.74 -0.06 -12.09
CA ARG A 12 -13.16 -0.33 -12.32
C ARG A 12 -14.02 0.94 -12.44
N TYR A 13 -13.53 2.07 -11.93
CA TYR A 13 -14.25 3.34 -11.93
C TYR A 13 -13.58 4.37 -12.84
N LEU A 14 -12.61 3.96 -13.65
CA LEU A 14 -11.94 4.85 -14.58
C LEU A 14 -12.89 5.19 -15.74
N PRO A 15 -13.15 6.48 -16.02
CA PRO A 15 -13.94 6.86 -17.19
C PRO A 15 -13.25 6.37 -18.46
N ALA A 16 -14.02 5.91 -19.44
CA ALA A 16 -13.50 5.43 -20.72
C ALA A 16 -12.69 6.50 -21.49
N THR A 17 -12.90 7.78 -21.19
CA THR A 17 -12.20 8.93 -21.79
C THR A 17 -11.05 9.45 -20.93
N HIS A 18 -10.57 8.68 -19.96
CA HIS A 18 -9.46 9.11 -19.12
C HIS A 18 -8.15 9.14 -19.89
N SER A 19 -7.32 10.15 -19.65
CA SER A 19 -6.09 10.42 -20.42
C SER A 19 -4.91 9.52 -20.06
N ILE A 20 -5.01 8.77 -18.95
CA ILE A 20 -3.98 7.87 -18.45
C ILE A 20 -4.42 6.43 -18.70
N SER A 21 -3.54 5.62 -19.29
CA SER A 21 -3.86 4.23 -19.58
C SER A 21 -3.95 3.37 -18.32
N GLU A 22 -4.74 2.30 -18.37
CA GLU A 22 -4.86 1.32 -17.27
C GLU A 22 -3.50 0.72 -16.90
N VAL A 23 -2.64 0.49 -17.89
CA VAL A 23 -1.29 -0.07 -17.70
C VAL A 23 -0.42 0.87 -16.85
N GLU A 24 -0.48 2.17 -17.10
CA GLU A 24 0.29 3.16 -16.34
C GLU A 24 -0.17 3.26 -14.89
N TYR A 25 -1.46 3.05 -14.62
CA TYR A 25 -1.98 2.97 -13.26
C TYR A 25 -1.44 1.73 -12.52
N GLY A 26 -1.46 0.56 -13.16
CA GLY A 26 -0.90 -0.66 -12.57
C GLY A 26 0.60 -0.54 -12.28
N GLN A 27 1.36 0.03 -13.22
CA GLN A 27 2.79 0.29 -13.01
C GLN A 27 3.06 1.29 -11.90
N ALA A 28 2.24 2.34 -11.78
CA ALA A 28 2.36 3.33 -10.72
C ALA A 28 2.12 2.71 -9.33
N GLU A 29 1.12 1.84 -9.20
CA GLU A 29 0.83 1.15 -7.95
C GLU A 29 1.93 0.15 -7.59
N ASN A 30 2.36 -0.68 -8.53
CA ASN A 30 3.43 -1.65 -8.30
C ASN A 30 4.71 -0.96 -7.83
N ARG A 31 5.11 0.16 -8.47
CA ARG A 31 6.27 0.94 -8.02
C ARG A 31 6.10 1.50 -6.61
N ALA A 32 4.90 1.96 -6.26
CA ALA A 32 4.64 2.47 -4.91
C ALA A 32 4.67 1.34 -3.86
N ARG A 33 4.22 0.12 -4.22
CA ARG A 33 4.33 -1.08 -3.37
C ARG A 33 5.76 -1.50 -3.16
N ASP A 34 6.51 -1.66 -4.25
CA ASP A 34 7.91 -2.11 -4.23
C ASP A 34 8.81 -1.13 -3.46
N SER A 35 8.51 0.17 -3.53
CA SER A 35 9.25 1.23 -2.82
C SER A 35 8.73 1.46 -1.40
N GLY A 36 7.67 0.79 -0.98
CA GLY A 36 7.04 0.99 0.34
C GLY A 36 6.57 2.43 0.55
N PHE A 37 5.88 3.04 -0.41
CA PHE A 37 5.38 4.40 -0.29
C PHE A 37 3.95 4.48 0.27
N GLY A 38 3.69 5.52 1.06
CA GLY A 38 2.35 5.85 1.56
C GLY A 38 1.73 4.71 2.37
N MET A 39 0.56 4.24 1.95
CA MET A 39 -0.13 3.08 2.53
C MET A 39 0.73 1.81 2.54
N TRP A 40 1.64 1.67 1.58
CA TRP A 40 2.52 0.52 1.45
C TRP A 40 3.77 0.62 2.34
N SER A 41 3.98 1.74 3.04
CA SER A 41 5.12 1.93 3.94
C SER A 41 4.89 1.35 5.34
N ALA A 42 3.70 0.81 5.61
CA ALA A 42 3.34 0.35 6.94
C ALA A 42 4.15 -0.90 7.30
N GLU A 43 4.97 -0.79 8.35
CA GLU A 43 5.63 -1.93 8.97
C GLU A 43 4.59 -2.73 9.76
N ILE A 44 4.35 -3.97 9.34
CA ILE A 44 3.43 -4.88 10.03
C ILE A 44 4.24 -5.73 10.99
N GLU A 45 4.04 -5.52 12.29
CA GLU A 45 4.63 -6.37 13.33
C GLU A 45 4.07 -7.79 13.21
N SER A 46 4.96 -8.80 13.28
CA SER A 46 4.50 -10.18 13.26
C SER A 46 3.67 -10.48 14.52
N PRO A 47 2.59 -11.29 14.44
CA PRO A 47 1.76 -11.59 15.61
C PRO A 47 2.54 -12.20 16.80
N HIS A 48 3.65 -12.88 16.51
CA HIS A 48 4.53 -13.45 17.53
C HIS A 48 5.33 -12.38 18.27
N GLU A 49 5.86 -11.38 17.55
CA GLU A 49 6.58 -10.26 18.16
C GLU A 49 5.67 -9.39 19.01
N TYR A 50 4.47 -9.08 18.50
CA TYR A 50 3.45 -8.35 19.25
C TYR A 50 3.11 -9.06 20.57
N ARG A 51 2.88 -10.37 20.52
CA ARG A 51 2.51 -11.15 21.70
C ARG A 51 3.66 -11.24 22.72
N ARG A 52 4.90 -11.36 22.25
CA ARG A 52 6.10 -11.35 23.12
C ARG A 52 6.28 -10.00 23.81
N SER A 53 6.17 -8.89 23.07
CA SER A 53 6.34 -7.53 23.59
C SER A 53 5.27 -7.13 24.61
N LYS A 54 4.05 -7.69 24.48
CA LYS A 54 2.96 -7.50 25.46
C LYS A 54 3.11 -8.41 26.68
N SER A 55 3.58 -9.65 26.51
CA SER A 55 3.82 -10.56 27.64
C SER A 55 4.93 -10.08 28.56
N SER A 56 5.96 -9.40 28.04
CA SER A 56 7.06 -8.86 28.85
C SER A 56 6.71 -7.57 29.60
N ARG A 57 5.50 -7.02 29.40
CA ARG A 57 4.99 -5.82 30.10
C ARG A 57 4.04 -6.15 31.25
N ILE A 58 3.88 -7.43 31.58
CA ILE A 58 3.14 -7.86 32.76
C ILE A 58 4.07 -7.68 33.97
N PRO A 59 3.72 -6.83 34.97
CA PRO A 59 4.49 -6.64 36.19
C PRO A 59 4.60 -7.92 37.04
#